data_AF-A0A2E8VVD0-F1
#
_entry.id   AF-A0A2E8VVD0-F1
#
_cell.length_a   1.000
_cell.length_b   1.000
_cell.length_c   1.000
_cell.angle_alpha   90.00
_cell.angle_beta   90.00
_cell.angle_gamma   90.00
#
_symmetry.space_group_name_H-M   'P 1'
#
loop_
_entity.id
_entity.type
_entity.pdbx_description
1 polymer ?
#
loop_
_entity_poly.entity_id
_entity_poly.type
_entity_poly.pdbx_seq_one_letter_code
_entity_poly.pdbx_strand_id
1 'polypeptide(L)'
;MAFHDIPFELPEGVPNLQNIATGSAITGKTINIPDLSTADGMDTLGAREFDDFTGYESRSFLTVPLQSFSAESIGVLQLLNAKDSQGHVVPFETEAEPLIEALASQAAVALENRYLLDEQEDLKKEAGGRGRRAYRRAQDRSVEADRSTHHPQGAHHDRRGDRHPQQTVLR
;
A
#
# COMPACT_ATOMS: atom_id res chain seq x y z
N MET A 1 5.40 21.17 0.29
CA MET A 1 6.02 20.23 1.26
C MET A 1 5.06 19.07 1.44
N ALA A 2 5.57 17.84 1.65
CA ALA A 2 4.76 16.64 1.81
C ALA A 2 4.43 16.43 3.29
N PHE A 3 3.26 15.85 3.59
CA PHE A 3 2.97 15.33 4.92
C PHE A 3 4.00 14.22 5.23
N HIS A 4 4.66 14.33 6.37
CA HIS A 4 5.49 13.26 6.90
C HIS A 4 4.63 12.33 7.74
N ASP A 5 4.93 11.02 7.70
CA ASP A 5 4.25 10.03 8.52
C ASP A 5 4.40 10.41 10.00
N ILE A 6 3.28 10.35 10.74
CA ILE A 6 3.30 10.59 12.18
C ILE A 6 3.78 9.29 12.85
N PRO A 7 4.91 9.31 13.58
CA PRO A 7 5.45 8.09 14.15
C PRO A 7 4.59 7.62 15.33
N PHE A 8 4.29 6.32 15.37
CA PHE A 8 3.60 5.68 16.52
C PHE A 8 4.49 5.59 17.76
N GLU A 9 5.81 5.72 17.60
CA GLU A 9 6.80 5.70 18.68
C GLU A 9 7.70 6.93 18.62
N LEU A 10 7.98 7.52 19.78
CA LEU A 10 9.02 8.53 19.99
C LEU A 10 10.39 7.83 20.12
N PRO A 11 11.52 8.59 20.16
CA PRO A 11 12.83 8.00 20.43
C PRO A 11 12.81 7.08 21.65
N GLU A 12 13.63 6.03 21.61
CA GLU A 12 13.76 5.02 22.68
C GLU A 12 12.55 4.07 22.82
N GLY A 13 11.64 4.03 21.82
CA GLY A 13 10.52 3.08 21.79
C GLY A 13 9.35 3.48 22.68
N VAL A 14 9.29 4.74 23.09
CA VAL A 14 8.19 5.26 23.90
C VAL A 14 6.96 5.46 23.01
N PRO A 15 5.77 4.93 23.35
CA PRO A 15 4.57 5.16 22.57
C PRO A 15 4.26 6.66 22.42
N ASN A 16 3.97 7.11 21.21
CA ASN A 16 3.66 8.51 20.94
C ASN A 16 2.23 8.85 21.37
N LEU A 17 2.02 9.02 22.67
CA LEU A 17 0.73 9.42 23.24
C LEU A 17 0.56 10.95 23.30
N GLN A 18 1.54 11.72 22.84
CA GLN A 18 1.54 13.19 22.90
C GLN A 18 0.90 13.86 21.67
N ASN A 19 0.68 13.09 20.61
CA ASN A 19 -0.07 13.52 19.43
C ASN A 19 -1.47 12.89 19.48
N ILE A 20 -2.50 13.71 19.30
CA ILE A 20 -3.92 13.32 19.40
C ILE A 20 -4.24 12.09 18.55
N ALA A 21 -3.76 12.06 17.31
CA ALA A 21 -4.03 10.99 16.36
C ALA A 21 -3.40 9.67 16.83
N THR A 22 -2.10 9.69 17.14
CA THR A 22 -1.41 8.47 17.60
C THR A 22 -1.87 8.04 18.99
N GLY A 23 -2.17 8.99 19.89
CA GLY A 23 -2.74 8.71 21.21
C GLY A 23 -4.07 7.99 21.11
N SER A 24 -4.98 8.45 20.24
CA SER A 24 -6.26 7.78 19.99
C SER A 24 -6.04 6.38 19.38
N ALA A 25 -5.19 6.27 18.36
CA ALA A 25 -4.89 5.01 17.69
C ALA A 25 -4.28 3.96 18.64
N ILE A 26 -3.29 4.34 19.45
CA ILE A 26 -2.57 3.45 20.36
C ILE A 26 -3.47 3.02 21.53
N THR A 27 -4.26 3.94 22.08
CA THR A 27 -5.13 3.63 23.22
C THR A 27 -6.44 2.96 22.82
N GLY A 28 -6.84 3.06 21.55
CA GLY A 28 -8.15 2.62 21.07
C GLY A 28 -9.30 3.42 21.68
N LYS A 29 -9.05 4.67 22.08
CA LYS A 29 -10.05 5.53 22.74
C LYS A 29 -10.36 6.77 21.91
N THR A 30 -11.62 7.18 21.97
CA THR A 30 -12.06 8.50 21.52
C THR A 30 -11.44 9.58 22.39
N ILE A 31 -10.89 10.62 21.77
CA ILE A 31 -10.31 11.79 22.41
C ILE A 31 -11.08 13.02 21.95
N ASN A 32 -11.78 13.68 22.88
CA ASN A 32 -12.52 14.91 22.65
C ASN A 32 -11.82 16.05 23.40
N ILE A 33 -11.31 17.03 22.65
CA ILE A 33 -10.62 18.21 23.18
C ILE A 33 -11.50 19.42 22.91
N PRO A 34 -12.12 19.99 23.96
CA PRO A 34 -12.98 21.16 23.82
C PRO A 34 -12.23 22.39 23.31
N ASP A 35 -11.02 22.62 23.83
CA ASP A 35 -10.15 23.74 23.46
C ASP A 35 -8.67 23.40 23.74
N LEU A 36 -7.90 23.32 22.66
CA LEU A 36 -6.46 23.03 22.65
C LEU A 36 -5.64 24.02 23.48
N SER A 37 -6.08 25.28 23.59
CA SER A 37 -5.38 26.29 24.39
C SER A 37 -5.43 26.02 25.90
N THR A 38 -6.35 25.15 26.32
CA THR A 38 -6.58 24.78 27.73
C THR A 38 -6.24 23.33 28.06
N ALA A 39 -5.80 22.55 27.07
CA ALA A 39 -5.43 21.15 27.25
C ALA A 39 -4.06 21.04 27.93
N ASP A 40 -4.05 20.54 29.18
CA ASP A 40 -2.82 20.27 29.93
C ASP A 40 -2.33 18.82 29.69
N GLY A 41 -1.04 18.66 29.40
CA GLY A 41 -0.33 17.37 29.47
C GLY A 41 -0.52 16.40 28.30
N MET A 42 -1.54 16.61 27.46
CA MET A 42 -1.72 16.00 26.15
C MET A 42 -1.85 17.16 25.16
N ASP A 43 -1.29 17.05 23.96
CA ASP A 43 -1.77 17.83 22.82
C ASP A 43 -1.33 19.30 22.68
N THR A 44 -0.11 19.49 22.18
CA THR A 44 0.16 20.70 21.37
C THR A 44 1.08 20.45 20.19
N LEU A 45 2.03 19.51 20.26
CA LEU A 45 3.02 19.33 19.21
C LEU A 45 2.40 18.92 17.87
N GLY A 46 1.60 17.86 17.83
CA GLY A 46 0.97 17.41 16.58
C GLY A 46 -0.03 18.40 15.99
N ALA A 47 -0.81 19.06 16.84
CA ALA A 47 -1.76 20.08 16.42
C ALA A 47 -1.05 21.35 15.91
N ARG A 48 -0.01 21.82 16.60
CA ARG A 48 0.78 23.00 16.18
C ARG A 48 1.57 22.73 14.92
N GLU A 49 2.19 21.56 14.79
CA GLU A 49 2.89 21.17 13.56
C GLU A 49 1.93 21.13 12.35
N PHE A 50 0.71 20.64 12.56
CA PHE A 50 -0.34 20.66 11.53
C PHE A 50 -0.81 22.08 11.21
N ASP A 51 -1.03 22.91 12.23
CA ASP A 51 -1.49 24.29 12.09
C ASP A 51 -0.43 25.17 11.40
N ASP A 52 0.84 25.04 11.78
CA ASP A 52 1.99 25.71 11.15
C ASP A 52 2.13 25.30 9.68
N PHE A 53 1.84 24.04 9.36
CA PHE A 53 1.92 23.52 8.00
C PHE A 53 0.74 23.97 7.13
N THR A 54 -0.48 23.96 7.66
CA THR A 54 -1.71 24.23 6.90
C THR A 54 -2.15 25.70 6.94
N GLY A 55 -1.63 26.48 7.88
CA GLY A 55 -2.12 27.83 8.19
C GLY A 55 -3.53 27.83 8.81
N TYR A 56 -4.02 26.68 9.24
CA TYR A 56 -5.31 26.51 9.89
C TYR A 56 -5.13 26.61 11.41
N GLU A 57 -6.02 27.29 12.12
CA GLU A 57 -5.95 27.37 13.59
C GLU A 57 -6.91 26.35 14.20
N SER A 58 -6.37 25.26 14.72
CA SER A 58 -7.16 24.18 15.32
C SER A 58 -7.39 24.44 16.82
N ARG A 59 -8.65 24.47 17.23
CA ARG A 59 -9.07 24.75 18.61
C ARG A 59 -9.81 23.57 19.24
N SER A 60 -10.85 23.04 18.58
CA SER A 60 -11.58 21.87 19.10
C SER A 60 -11.31 20.64 18.24
N PHE A 61 -11.23 19.47 18.89
CA PHE A 61 -10.91 18.20 18.23
C PHE A 61 -11.84 17.11 18.71
N LEU A 62 -12.27 16.24 17.79
CA LEU A 62 -12.86 14.95 18.10
C LEU A 62 -12.14 13.89 17.27
N THR A 63 -11.36 13.05 17.94
CA THR A 63 -10.55 12.01 17.30
C THR A 63 -11.03 10.65 17.75
N VAL A 64 -11.43 9.82 16.79
CA VAL A 64 -12.00 8.50 17.01
C VAL A 64 -11.14 7.47 16.28
N PRO A 65 -10.75 6.36 16.92
CA PRO A 65 -9.98 5.32 16.27
C PRO A 65 -10.87 4.54 15.28
N LEU A 66 -10.30 4.19 14.12
CA LEU A 66 -10.92 3.25 13.19
C LEU A 66 -10.46 1.85 13.60
N GLN A 67 -11.29 1.13 14.36
CA GLN A 67 -10.93 -0.19 14.88
C GLN A 67 -11.48 -1.30 13.98
N SER A 68 -10.63 -2.27 13.66
CA SER A 68 -11.02 -3.53 13.04
C SER A 68 -11.81 -4.40 14.01
N PHE A 69 -12.31 -5.54 13.51
CA PHE A 69 -12.98 -6.54 14.35
C PHE A 69 -12.09 -7.15 15.44
N SER A 70 -10.76 -7.08 15.30
CA SER A 70 -9.80 -7.51 16.32
C SER A 70 -9.48 -6.44 17.37
N ALA A 71 -10.19 -5.30 17.34
CA ALA A 71 -9.93 -4.10 18.14
C ALA A 71 -8.57 -3.44 17.87
N GLU A 72 -7.96 -3.75 16.73
CA GLU A 72 -6.75 -3.09 16.24
C GLU A 72 -7.10 -1.80 15.51
N SER A 73 -6.42 -0.69 15.83
CA SER A 73 -6.62 0.58 15.14
C SER A 73 -5.96 0.55 13.77
N ILE A 74 -6.77 0.53 12.71
CA ILE A 74 -6.31 0.59 11.31
C ILE A 74 -6.21 2.02 10.77
N GLY A 75 -6.59 3.00 11.58
CA GLY A 75 -6.51 4.43 11.27
C GLY A 75 -7.22 5.28 12.33
N VAL A 76 -7.40 6.56 12.03
CA VAL A 76 -8.16 7.49 12.87
C VAL A 76 -9.07 8.37 12.02
N LEU A 77 -10.24 8.70 12.56
CA LEU A 77 -11.12 9.74 12.06
C LEU A 77 -10.99 10.96 12.98
N GLN A 78 -10.44 12.05 12.44
CA GLN A 78 -10.21 13.27 13.20
C GLN A 78 -11.06 14.42 12.63
N LEU A 79 -11.89 14.99 13.49
CA LEU A 79 -12.72 16.16 13.21
C LEU A 79 -12.15 17.38 13.95
N LEU A 80 -12.14 18.52 13.28
CA LEU A 80 -11.57 19.77 13.78
C LEU A 80 -12.63 20.87 13.78
N ASN A 81 -12.59 21.73 14.81
CA ASN A 81 -13.34 22.97 14.90
C ASN A 81 -14.83 22.81 14.60
N ALA A 82 -15.56 22.09 15.47
CA ALA A 82 -17.03 22.08 15.40
C ALA A 82 -17.55 23.53 15.39
N LYS A 83 -18.63 23.78 14.64
CA LYS A 83 -19.18 25.13 14.48
C LYS A 83 -20.63 25.20 14.94
N ASP A 84 -20.96 26.26 15.67
CA ASP A 84 -22.35 26.58 15.99
C ASP A 84 -23.10 27.13 14.76
N SER A 85 -24.38 27.44 14.93
CA SER A 85 -25.22 28.02 13.87
C SER A 85 -24.78 29.40 13.39
N GLN A 86 -23.92 30.08 14.16
CA GLN A 86 -23.34 31.39 13.82
C GLN A 86 -21.94 31.26 13.20
N GLY A 87 -21.40 30.05 13.13
CA GLY A 87 -20.08 29.76 12.57
C GLY A 87 -18.92 29.89 13.56
N HIS A 88 -19.20 30.10 14.85
CA HIS A 88 -18.15 30.13 15.88
C HIS A 88 -17.65 28.72 16.18
N VAL A 89 -16.35 28.60 16.45
CA VAL A 89 -15.77 27.34 16.88
C VAL A 89 -16.21 27.03 18.30
N VAL A 90 -16.78 25.84 18.48
CA VAL A 90 -17.28 25.31 19.75
C VAL A 90 -16.71 23.90 19.98
N PRO A 91 -16.78 23.38 21.21
CA PRO A 91 -16.48 21.97 21.50
C PRO A 91 -17.40 21.02 20.72
N PHE A 92 -16.91 19.81 20.45
CA PHE A 92 -17.77 18.72 19.99
C PHE A 92 -18.65 18.24 21.14
N GLU A 93 -19.96 18.15 20.91
CA GLU A 93 -20.91 17.62 21.88
C GLU A 93 -20.59 16.15 22.19
N THR A 94 -20.59 15.78 23.47
CA THR A 94 -20.34 14.39 23.90
C THR A 94 -21.42 13.45 23.36
N GLU A 95 -22.64 13.95 23.17
CA GLU A 95 -23.75 13.23 22.56
C GLU A 95 -23.51 12.90 21.08
N ALA A 96 -22.60 13.60 20.41
CA ALA A 96 -22.20 13.31 19.04
C ALA A 96 -21.19 12.15 18.96
N GLU A 97 -20.44 11.87 20.04
CA GLU A 97 -19.39 10.85 20.05
C GLU A 97 -19.89 9.47 19.60
N PRO A 98 -21.01 8.92 20.13
CA PRO A 98 -21.49 7.60 19.72
C PRO A 98 -21.88 7.52 18.24
N LEU A 99 -22.37 8.62 17.66
CA LEU A 99 -22.70 8.69 16.24
C LEU A 99 -21.44 8.67 15.38
N ILE A 100 -20.41 9.42 15.78
CA ILE A 100 -19.13 9.46 15.07
C ILE A 100 -18.38 8.13 15.23
N GLU A 101 -18.44 7.50 16.41
CA GLU A 101 -17.92 6.14 16.65
C GLU A 101 -18.60 5.10 15.76
N ALA A 102 -19.92 5.15 15.63
CA ALA A 102 -20.64 4.28 14.71
C ALA A 102 -20.20 4.48 13.25
N LEU A 103 -20.01 5.73 12.83
CA LEU A 103 -19.50 6.05 11.49
C LEU A 103 -18.07 5.54 11.29
N ALA A 104 -17.20 5.75 12.28
CA ALA A 104 -15.83 5.26 12.30
C ALA A 104 -15.79 3.73 12.18
N SER A 105 -16.66 3.01 12.90
CA SER A 105 -16.78 1.55 12.78
C SER A 105 -17.15 1.13 11.35
N GLN A 106 -18.14 1.77 10.73
CA GLN A 106 -18.51 1.48 9.34
C GLN A 106 -17.38 1.77 8.34
N ALA A 107 -16.68 2.88 8.54
CA ALA A 107 -15.51 3.23 7.74
C ALA A 107 -14.39 2.18 7.90
N ALA A 108 -14.14 1.72 9.13
CA ALA A 108 -13.14 0.69 9.40
C ALA A 108 -13.46 -0.62 8.67
N VAL A 109 -14.72 -1.08 8.73
CA VAL A 109 -15.18 -2.26 7.98
C VAL A 109 -14.98 -2.09 6.47
N ALA A 110 -15.30 -0.92 5.92
CA ALA A 110 -15.12 -0.65 4.49
C ALA A 110 -13.63 -0.64 4.09
N LEU A 111 -12.77 -0.06 4.92
CA LEU A 111 -11.32 -0.02 4.71
C LEU A 111 -10.70 -1.42 4.77
N GLU A 112 -11.07 -2.21 5.77
CA GLU A 112 -10.58 -3.58 5.95
C GLU A 112 -11.02 -4.49 4.79
N ASN A 113 -12.28 -4.36 4.34
CA ASN A 113 -12.77 -5.07 3.16
C ASN A 113 -11.97 -4.70 1.90
N ARG A 114 -11.61 -3.44 1.73
CA ARG A 114 -10.80 -3.01 0.58
C ARG A 114 -9.38 -3.55 0.64
N TYR A 115 -8.75 -3.52 1.81
CA TYR A 115 -7.42 -4.09 2.02
C TYR A 115 -7.39 -5.59 1.67
N LEU A 116 -8.40 -6.35 2.12
CA LEU A 116 -8.55 -7.78 1.80
C LEU A 116 -8.72 -8.02 0.29
N LEU A 117 -9.46 -7.17 -0.42
CA LEU A 117 -9.63 -7.29 -1.87
C LEU A 117 -8.32 -6.98 -2.61
N ASP A 118 -7.62 -5.92 -2.21
CA ASP A 118 -6.35 -5.51 -2.81
C ASP A 118 -5.29 -6.63 -2.64
N GLU A 119 -5.20 -7.24 -1.46
CA GLU A 119 -4.30 -8.38 -1.19
C GLU A 119 -4.61 -9.60 -2.09
N GLN A 120 -5.89 -9.90 -2.29
CA GLN A 120 -6.30 -10.98 -3.20
C GLN A 120 -5.95 -10.67 -4.66
N GLU A 121 -6.07 -9.42 -5.10
CA GLU A 121 -5.68 -9.01 -6.44
C GLU A 121 -4.18 -9.15 -6.66
N ASP A 122 -3.37 -8.75 -5.69
CA ASP A 122 -1.92 -8.81 -5.79
C ASP A 122 -1.40 -10.24 -5.83
N LEU A 123 -1.93 -11.13 -4.98
CA LEU A 123 -1.65 -12.57 -5.04
C LEU A 123 -2.00 -13.17 -6.42
N LYS A 124 -3.14 -12.78 -7.01
CA LYS A 124 -3.55 -13.23 -8.35
C LYS A 124 -2.60 -12.72 -9.43
N LYS A 125 -2.15 -11.46 -9.35
CA LYS A 125 -1.17 -10.87 -10.30
C LYS A 125 0.15 -11.63 -10.23
N GLU A 126 0.64 -11.97 -9.04
CA GLU A 126 1.88 -12.74 -8.85
C GLU A 126 1.78 -14.17 -9.37
N ALA A 127 0.70 -14.89 -9.07
CA ALA A 127 0.45 -16.23 -9.57
C ALA A 127 0.33 -16.26 -11.10
N GLY A 128 -0.41 -15.31 -11.68
CA GLY A 128 -0.56 -15.14 -13.12
C GLY A 128 0.74 -14.73 -13.82
N GLY A 129 1.65 -14.04 -13.13
CA GLY A 129 2.99 -13.72 -13.62
C GLY A 129 3.92 -14.94 -13.66
N ARG A 130 3.85 -15.82 -12.66
CA ARG A 130 4.62 -17.07 -12.62
C ARG A 130 4.20 -18.04 -13.72
N GLY A 131 2.89 -18.22 -13.93
CA GLY A 131 2.35 -19.07 -15.00
C GLY A 131 2.77 -18.61 -16.40
N ARG A 132 2.72 -17.31 -16.69
CA ARG A 132 3.11 -16.75 -18.01
C ARG A 132 4.60 -16.90 -18.32
N ARG A 133 5.48 -16.82 -17.32
CA ARG A 133 6.93 -17.05 -17.50
C ARG A 133 7.25 -18.53 -17.71
N ALA A 134 6.58 -19.42 -16.97
CA ALA A 134 6.74 -20.86 -17.15
C ALA A 134 6.24 -21.30 -18.54
N TYR A 135 5.08 -20.77 -18.98
CA TYR A 135 4.52 -21.06 -20.30
C TYR A 135 5.40 -20.54 -21.44
N ARG A 136 5.92 -19.31 -21.35
CA ARG A 136 6.84 -18.76 -22.36
C ARG A 136 8.14 -19.58 -22.46
N ARG A 137 8.73 -20.00 -21.33
CA ARG A 137 9.89 -20.90 -21.32
C ARG A 137 9.62 -22.26 -21.96
N ALA A 138 8.41 -22.81 -21.76
CA ALA A 138 8.02 -24.07 -22.35
C ALA A 138 7.83 -23.96 -23.88
N GLN A 139 7.21 -22.89 -24.36
CA GLN A 139 7.06 -22.63 -25.80
C GLN A 139 8.39 -22.37 -26.50
N ASP A 140 9.28 -21.57 -25.91
CA ASP A 140 10.61 -21.31 -26.47
C ASP A 140 11.44 -22.60 -26.56
N ARG A 141 11.39 -23.48 -25.54
CA ARG A 141 12.03 -24.81 -25.58
C ARG A 141 11.46 -25.75 -26.63
N SER A 142 10.18 -25.62 -26.96
CA SER A 142 9.51 -26.45 -27.95
C SER A 142 9.95 -26.09 -29.38
N VAL A 143 10.10 -24.79 -29.65
CA VAL A 143 10.53 -24.27 -30.96
C VAL A 143 12.02 -24.58 -31.23
N GLU A 144 12.86 -24.58 -30.20
CA GLU A 144 14.29 -24.94 -30.30
C GLU A 144 14.49 -26.45 -30.56
N ALA A 145 13.66 -27.30 -29.94
CA ALA A 145 13.73 -28.76 -30.10
C ALA A 145 13.33 -29.21 -31.51
N ASP A 146 12.32 -28.57 -32.10
CA ASP A 146 11.81 -28.89 -33.44
C ASP A 146 12.81 -28.49 -34.55
N ARG A 147 13.56 -27.40 -34.35
CA ARG A 147 14.65 -26.98 -35.25
C ARG A 147 15.85 -27.93 -35.23
N SER A 148 16.03 -28.69 -34.16
CA SER A 148 17.15 -29.62 -33.99
C SER A 148 16.88 -31.01 -34.59
N THR A 149 15.63 -31.31 -35.00
CA THR A 149 15.25 -32.64 -35.52
C THR A 149 15.30 -32.72 -37.06
N HIS A 150 15.43 -31.60 -37.77
CA HIS A 150 15.61 -31.56 -39.23
C HIS A 150 17.10 -31.45 -39.62
N HIS A 151 17.82 -32.56 -39.48
CA HIS A 151 19.09 -32.78 -40.18
C HIS A 151 18.83 -33.81 -41.29
N PRO A 152 18.98 -33.49 -42.58
CA PRO A 152 18.69 -34.44 -43.65
C PRO A 152 19.81 -35.49 -43.71
N GLN A 153 19.47 -36.73 -43.37
CA GLN A 153 20.22 -37.90 -43.81
C GLN A 153 19.69 -38.31 -45.19
N GLY A 154 20.59 -38.41 -46.18
CA GLY A 154 20.33 -39.22 -47.37
C GLY A 154 20.89 -38.67 -48.67
N ALA A 155 22.10 -39.12 -49.04
CA ALA A 155 22.43 -39.40 -50.44
C ALA A 155 23.36 -40.62 -50.50
N HIS A 156 22.80 -41.73 -50.97
CA HIS A 156 23.45 -43.04 -51.14
C HIS A 156 24.21 -43.09 -52.47
N HIS A 157 25.43 -43.64 -52.41
CA HIS A 157 26.15 -44.47 -53.40
C HIS A 157 25.68 -44.56 -54.87
N ASP A 158 26.62 -44.33 -55.82
CA ASP A 158 26.91 -45.32 -56.89
C ASP A 158 28.36 -45.19 -57.42
N ARG A 159 28.97 -46.32 -57.76
CA ARG A 159 30.36 -46.52 -58.22
C ARG A 159 30.45 -46.38 -59.74
N ARG A 160 31.58 -45.87 -60.26
CA ARG A 160 32.39 -46.47 -61.36
C ARG A 160 33.56 -45.57 -61.78
N GLY A 161 34.72 -46.19 -61.99
CA GLY A 161 35.65 -45.80 -63.06
C GLY A 161 37.03 -45.28 -62.64
N ASP A 162 37.99 -46.19 -62.56
CA ASP A 162 39.42 -45.89 -62.73
C ASP A 162 39.69 -45.07 -64.02
N ARG A 163 40.58 -44.07 -63.94
CA ARG A 163 41.91 -44.05 -64.58
C ARG A 163 42.50 -42.63 -64.69
N HIS A 164 43.64 -42.47 -64.02
CA HIS A 164 44.85 -41.67 -64.32
C HIS A 164 44.82 -40.14 -64.56
N PRO A 165 45.88 -39.43 -64.07
CA PRO A 165 46.05 -37.98 -64.17
C PRO A 165 46.79 -37.58 -65.46
N GLN A 166 46.70 -36.30 -65.90
CA GLN A 166 47.80 -35.48 -66.49
C GLN A 166 47.31 -34.07 -66.94
N GLN A 167 48.14 -33.06 -66.62
CA GLN A 167 48.39 -31.76 -67.29
C GLN A 167 47.35 -30.62 -67.18
N THR A 168 47.65 -29.49 -66.51
CA THR A 168 48.50 -28.33 -66.92
C THR A 168 47.86 -27.50 -68.06
N VAL A 169 47.49 -26.25 -67.77
CA VAL A 169 48.01 -24.99 -68.37
C VAL A 169 47.12 -23.80 -67.97
N LEU A 170 47.77 -22.74 -67.49
CA LEU A 170 47.30 -21.36 -67.34
C LEU A 170 46.69 -20.79 -68.63
N ARG A 171 45.61 -20.02 -68.50
CA ARG A 171 45.57 -18.63 -69.00
C ARG A 171 44.45 -17.83 -68.35
#